data_AF-A0A7Y9S5R7-F1
#
_entry.id   AF-A0A7Y9S5R7-F1
#
_cell.length_a   1.000
_cell.length_b   1.000
_cell.length_c   1.000
_cell.angle_alpha   90.00
_cell.angle_beta   90.00
_cell.angle_gamma   90.00
#
_symmetry.space_group_name_H-M   'P 1'
#
loop_
_entity.id
_entity.type
_entity.pdbx_description
1 polymer ?
#
loop_
_entity_poly.entity_id
_entity_poly.type
_entity_poly.pdbx_seq_one_letter_code
_entity_poly.pdbx_strand_id
1 'polypeptide(L)'
;MAEKFVERQRNQNSGLDTPLELRSRFFPRYSPDPDSFGRLTEGFARFMGTPRFLLYMTLFCAAWLGWNTLAPEAWQFDPRALNFTLLTLILSLQASYAAPLLLLAQNRQDDRDRVAIEQDRQTAARNLADTEYLTRELAALRIALREVATRDFVRSELKSLLEDLIVAGESEDAEPRGRSRDSKGSPKTQAIPKVKVRKPVGQPPSSSL
;
A
#
# COMPACT_ATOMS: atom_id res chain seq x y z
N MET A 1 -12.27 -67.33 -3.26
CA MET A 1 -13.41 -67.07 -2.36
C MET A 1 -12.92 -66.32 -1.11
N ALA A 2 -12.25 -65.17 -1.29
CA ALA A 2 -11.57 -64.43 -0.21
C ALA A 2 -11.36 -62.93 -0.53
N GLU A 3 -12.32 -62.27 -1.19
CA GLU A 3 -12.20 -60.83 -1.52
C GLU A 3 -13.43 -59.98 -1.13
N LYS A 4 -14.44 -60.55 -0.45
CA LYS A 4 -15.68 -59.81 -0.15
C LYS A 4 -15.82 -59.27 1.29
N PHE A 5 -14.77 -59.29 2.10
CA PHE A 5 -14.89 -58.94 3.53
C PHE A 5 -14.25 -57.62 3.96
N VAL A 6 -13.60 -56.86 3.07
CA VAL A 6 -12.87 -55.63 3.47
C VAL A 6 -13.62 -54.32 3.17
N GLU A 7 -14.72 -54.36 2.40
CA GLU A 7 -15.32 -53.14 1.84
C GLU A 7 -16.59 -52.61 2.55
N ARG A 8 -16.83 -53.00 3.82
CA ARG A 8 -18.02 -52.57 4.60
C ARG A 8 -17.73 -51.86 5.92
N GLN A 9 -16.60 -51.19 6.08
CA GLN A 9 -16.33 -50.39 7.28
C GLN A 9 -15.66 -49.03 7.01
N ARG A 10 -16.15 -48.26 6.03
CA ARG A 10 -15.69 -46.88 5.85
C ARG A 10 -16.78 -45.97 5.28
N ASN A 11 -17.76 -45.60 6.11
CA ASN A 11 -18.41 -44.27 6.08
C ASN A 11 -19.56 -44.18 7.09
N GLN A 12 -19.24 -44.25 8.39
CA GLN A 12 -20.15 -43.81 9.46
C GLN A 12 -19.41 -42.94 10.47
N ASN A 13 -18.57 -42.02 10.00
CA ASN A 13 -18.22 -40.86 10.82
C ASN A 13 -19.20 -39.74 10.50
N SER A 14 -20.28 -39.79 11.27
CA SER A 14 -21.21 -38.72 11.57
C SER A 14 -20.50 -37.36 11.64
N GLY A 15 -20.75 -36.51 10.64
CA GLY A 15 -20.55 -35.08 10.77
C GLY A 15 -21.53 -34.56 11.81
N LEU A 16 -21.04 -34.37 13.04
CA LEU A 16 -21.79 -33.87 14.19
C LEU A 16 -21.57 -32.38 14.41
N ASP A 17 -21.32 -31.60 13.36
CA ASP A 17 -21.05 -30.16 13.49
C ASP A 17 -21.68 -29.35 12.35
N THR A 18 -22.96 -29.58 12.08
CA THR A 18 -23.80 -28.60 11.38
C THR A 18 -24.83 -28.10 12.36
N PRO A 19 -24.66 -26.90 12.95
CA PRO A 19 -25.73 -26.32 13.75
C PRO A 19 -26.96 -26.17 12.85
N LEU A 20 -28.09 -26.70 13.31
CA LEU A 20 -29.40 -26.50 12.68
C LEU A 20 -29.70 -24.99 12.62
N GLU A 21 -29.35 -24.35 11.50
CA GLU A 21 -29.93 -23.06 11.14
C GLU A 21 -31.36 -23.30 10.66
N LEU A 22 -32.32 -23.39 11.59
CA LEU A 22 -33.73 -23.38 11.22
C LEU A 22 -34.58 -22.60 12.23
N ARG A 23 -34.36 -21.28 12.24
CA ARG A 23 -35.46 -20.36 12.49
C ARG A 23 -35.37 -19.21 11.51
N SER A 24 -35.95 -19.46 10.33
CA SER A 24 -36.27 -18.45 9.33
C SER A 24 -36.97 -17.28 10.03
N ARG A 25 -36.23 -16.17 10.14
CA ARG A 25 -36.70 -14.93 10.74
C ARG A 25 -37.60 -14.28 9.67
N PHE A 26 -38.91 -14.30 9.90
CA PHE A 26 -39.97 -13.72 9.05
C PHE A 26 -39.87 -12.20 8.79
N PHE A 27 -38.76 -11.56 9.15
CA PHE A 27 -38.54 -10.15 8.87
C PHE A 27 -37.56 -10.05 7.69
N PRO A 28 -37.92 -9.34 6.60
CA PRO A 28 -36.94 -8.98 5.59
C PRO A 28 -35.82 -8.23 6.31
N ARG A 29 -34.61 -8.79 6.31
CA ARG A 29 -33.41 -8.09 6.78
C ARG A 29 -33.25 -6.88 5.87
N TYR A 30 -33.75 -5.74 6.32
CA TYR A 30 -33.37 -4.46 5.77
C TYR A 30 -31.89 -4.31 6.09
N SER A 31 -31.03 -4.71 5.16
CA SER A 31 -29.59 -4.45 5.19
C SER A 31 -29.44 -3.08 4.54
N PRO A 32 -29.34 -1.98 5.30
CA PRO A 32 -29.11 -0.67 4.70
C PRO A 32 -27.77 -0.76 3.97
N ASP A 33 -27.77 -0.44 2.67
CA ASP A 33 -26.59 -0.55 1.83
C ASP A 33 -25.46 0.35 2.38
N PRO A 34 -24.41 -0.23 3.00
CA PRO A 34 -23.45 0.52 3.81
C PRO A 34 -22.65 1.52 2.97
N ASP A 35 -22.52 1.28 1.67
CA ASP A 35 -21.84 2.16 0.73
C ASP A 35 -22.63 3.45 0.47
N SER A 36 -23.96 3.36 0.43
CA SER A 36 -24.84 4.50 0.18
C SER A 36 -24.93 5.44 1.39
N PHE A 37 -25.06 4.88 2.59
CA PHE A 37 -24.96 5.64 3.84
C PHE A 37 -23.57 6.26 4.00
N GLY A 38 -22.52 5.51 3.66
CA GLY A 38 -21.16 5.99 3.72
C GLY A 38 -20.89 7.24 2.88
N ARG A 39 -21.38 7.27 1.64
CA ARG A 39 -21.24 8.45 0.76
C ARG A 39 -22.01 9.66 1.28
N LEU A 40 -23.22 9.46 1.79
CA LEU A 40 -24.03 10.54 2.38
C LEU A 40 -23.32 11.16 3.59
N THR A 41 -22.81 10.31 4.47
CA THR A 41 -22.11 10.73 5.67
C THR A 41 -20.77 11.43 5.36
N GLU A 42 -20.02 10.96 4.37
CA GLU A 42 -18.79 11.62 3.92
C GLU A 42 -19.07 13.03 3.34
N GLY A 43 -20.20 13.18 2.62
CA GLY A 43 -20.70 14.49 2.18
C GLY A 43 -21.09 15.40 3.35
N PHE A 44 -21.82 14.88 4.34
CA PHE A 44 -22.21 15.62 5.54
C PHE A 44 -21.01 16.07 6.38
N ALA A 45 -19.99 15.22 6.53
CA ALA A 45 -18.77 15.55 7.26
C ALA A 45 -18.00 16.69 6.59
N ARG A 46 -17.84 16.63 5.26
CA ARG A 46 -17.22 17.74 4.49
C ARG A 46 -18.05 19.02 4.57
N PHE A 47 -19.37 18.90 4.57
CA PHE A 47 -20.27 20.05 4.65
C PHE A 47 -20.21 20.74 6.02
N MET A 48 -20.26 20.00 7.14
CA MET A 48 -20.17 20.57 8.49
C MET A 48 -18.79 21.15 8.82
N GLY A 49 -17.71 20.65 8.21
CA GLY A 49 -16.35 21.19 8.39
C GLY A 49 -16.07 22.50 7.64
N THR A 50 -17.01 22.99 6.82
CA THR A 50 -16.80 24.18 5.98
C THR A 50 -17.41 25.43 6.63
N PRO A 51 -16.74 26.60 6.65
CA PRO A 51 -17.29 27.85 7.24
C PRO A 51 -18.58 28.34 6.55
N ARG A 52 -18.83 27.87 5.32
CA ARG A 52 -20.07 28.17 4.57
C ARG A 52 -21.32 27.59 5.25
N PHE A 53 -21.22 26.46 5.95
CA PHE A 53 -22.35 25.88 6.68
C PHE A 53 -22.84 26.82 7.79
N LEU A 54 -21.90 27.33 8.59
CA LEU A 54 -22.21 28.28 9.65
C LEU A 54 -22.88 29.55 9.09
N LEU A 55 -22.37 30.09 7.98
CA LEU A 55 -23.01 31.23 7.31
C LEU A 55 -24.46 30.96 6.90
N TYR A 56 -24.75 29.82 6.28
CA TYR A 56 -26.13 29.47 5.91
C TYR A 56 -27.03 29.28 7.13
N MET A 57 -26.55 28.62 8.20
CA MET A 57 -27.32 28.45 9.44
C MET A 57 -27.58 29.79 10.13
N THR A 58 -26.59 30.67 10.20
CA THR A 58 -26.77 32.02 10.75
C THR A 58 -27.75 32.84 9.92
N LEU A 59 -27.67 32.76 8.59
CA LEU A 59 -28.58 33.48 7.70
C LEU A 59 -30.01 32.94 7.81
N PHE A 60 -30.18 31.62 7.96
CA PHE A 60 -31.49 31.01 8.23
C PHE A 60 -32.07 31.51 9.55
N CYS A 61 -31.31 31.47 10.65
CA CYS A 61 -31.76 31.98 11.95
C CYS A 61 -32.09 33.49 11.88
N ALA A 62 -31.24 34.28 11.22
CA ALA A 62 -31.45 35.71 11.05
C ALA A 62 -32.70 36.02 10.20
N ALA A 63 -32.92 35.27 9.12
CA ALA A 63 -34.11 35.40 8.28
C ALA A 63 -35.38 35.00 9.03
N TRP A 64 -35.33 33.93 9.83
CA TRP A 64 -36.45 33.48 10.66
C TRP A 64 -36.83 34.52 11.72
N LEU A 65 -35.83 35.02 12.46
CA LEU A 65 -36.03 36.09 13.43
C LEU A 65 -36.53 37.35 12.73
N GLY A 66 -35.91 37.76 11.61
CA GLY A 66 -36.32 38.93 10.83
C GLY A 66 -37.77 38.85 10.37
N TRP A 67 -38.17 37.71 9.80
CA TRP A 67 -39.54 37.47 9.36
C TRP A 67 -40.54 37.54 10.53
N ASN A 68 -40.28 36.83 11.63
CA ASN A 68 -41.20 36.78 12.77
C ASN A 68 -41.19 38.06 13.64
N THR A 69 -40.17 38.91 13.52
CA THR A 69 -40.12 40.22 14.21
C THR A 69 -40.77 41.34 13.42
N LEU A 70 -40.59 41.35 12.09
CA LEU A 70 -41.09 42.40 11.20
C LEU A 70 -42.52 42.13 10.69
N ALA A 71 -42.97 40.87 10.72
CA ALA A 71 -44.34 40.52 10.32
C ALA A 71 -45.39 41.02 11.33
N PRO A 72 -46.57 41.49 10.85
CA PRO A 72 -47.72 41.77 11.71
C PRO A 72 -48.15 40.52 12.50
N GLU A 73 -48.68 40.69 13.70
CA GLU A 73 -48.99 39.61 14.66
C GLU A 73 -49.92 38.52 14.09
N ALA A 74 -50.76 38.86 13.12
CA ALA A 74 -51.62 37.91 12.42
C ALA A 74 -50.88 36.92 11.51
N TRP A 75 -49.65 37.25 11.05
CA TRP A 75 -48.83 36.44 10.13
C TRP A 75 -47.53 35.95 10.76
N GLN A 76 -47.35 36.16 12.08
CA GLN A 76 -46.21 35.60 12.81
C GLN A 76 -46.43 34.10 13.00
N PHE A 77 -45.59 33.29 12.34
CA PHE A 77 -45.58 31.84 12.52
C PHE A 77 -45.02 31.45 13.88
N ASP A 78 -44.08 32.24 14.40
CA ASP A 78 -43.39 32.03 15.67
C ASP A 78 -43.37 33.35 16.46
N PRO A 79 -44.44 33.66 17.21
CA PRO A 79 -44.61 34.96 17.83
C PRO A 79 -43.45 35.34 18.76
N ARG A 80 -42.98 36.58 18.67
CA ARG A 80 -41.91 37.10 19.55
C ARG A 80 -42.27 37.01 21.04
N ALA A 81 -43.58 37.07 21.37
CA ALA A 81 -44.08 36.98 22.75
C ALA A 81 -43.83 35.62 23.40
N LEU A 82 -43.70 34.56 22.58
CA LEU A 82 -43.39 33.20 23.02
C LEU A 82 -41.88 32.90 22.97
N ASN A 83 -41.03 33.91 22.73
CA ASN A 83 -39.57 33.75 22.62
C ASN A 83 -39.11 32.79 21.51
N PHE A 84 -39.85 32.72 20.39
CA PHE A 84 -39.49 31.86 19.25
C PHE A 84 -39.47 30.36 19.57
N THR A 85 -40.48 29.87 20.31
CA THR A 85 -40.59 28.47 20.74
C THR A 85 -40.42 27.47 19.59
N LEU A 86 -40.96 27.75 18.40
CA LEU A 86 -40.84 26.82 17.28
C LEU A 86 -39.40 26.69 16.80
N LEU A 87 -38.68 27.81 16.68
CA LEU A 87 -37.25 27.78 16.34
C LEU A 87 -36.48 26.97 17.38
N THR A 88 -36.72 27.18 18.66
CA THR A 88 -36.05 26.43 19.74
C THR A 88 -36.37 24.93 19.69
N LEU A 89 -37.62 24.56 19.44
CA LEU A 89 -38.03 23.16 19.30
C LEU A 89 -37.33 22.50 18.11
N ILE A 90 -37.25 23.18 16.97
CA ILE A 90 -36.58 22.67 15.78
C ILE A 90 -35.07 22.52 16.03
N LEU A 91 -34.42 23.52 16.64
CA LEU A 91 -32.98 23.46 16.94
C LEU A 91 -32.64 22.34 17.94
N SER A 92 -33.47 22.16 18.97
CA SER A 92 -33.26 21.07 19.95
C SER A 92 -33.44 19.69 19.32
N LEU A 93 -34.44 19.52 18.44
CA LEU A 93 -34.61 18.31 17.66
C LEU A 93 -33.44 18.07 16.71
N GLN A 94 -32.94 19.12 16.04
CA GLN A 94 -31.82 19.04 15.10
C GLN A 94 -30.55 18.52 15.80
N ALA A 95 -30.25 19.02 16.99
CA ALA A 95 -29.13 18.52 17.79
C ALA A 95 -29.33 17.06 18.22
N SER A 96 -30.55 16.68 18.63
CA SER A 96 -30.86 15.32 19.10
C SER A 96 -30.73 14.28 17.99
N TYR A 97 -31.15 14.58 16.75
CA TYR A 97 -31.03 13.66 15.62
C TYR A 97 -29.63 13.66 14.98
N ALA A 98 -28.87 14.75 15.14
CA ALA A 98 -27.48 14.80 14.67
C ALA A 98 -26.59 13.81 15.41
N ALA A 99 -26.76 13.62 16.72
CA ALA A 99 -25.94 12.71 17.52
C ALA A 99 -25.91 11.25 17.01
N PRO A 100 -27.04 10.55 16.79
CA PRO A 100 -27.03 9.17 16.29
C PRO A 100 -26.49 9.05 14.86
N LEU A 101 -26.75 10.05 13.99
CA LEU A 101 -26.16 10.08 12.65
C LEU A 101 -24.64 10.28 12.69
N LEU A 102 -24.16 11.13 13.60
CA LEU A 102 -22.74 11.39 13.81
C LEU A 102 -22.04 10.16 14.38
N LEU A 103 -22.67 9.43 15.31
CA LEU A 103 -22.11 8.17 15.84
C LEU A 103 -21.96 7.11 14.74
N LEU A 104 -22.93 6.97 13.85
CA LEU A 104 -22.84 6.07 12.70
C LEU A 104 -21.74 6.52 11.71
N ALA A 105 -21.51 7.82 11.60
CA ALA A 105 -20.40 8.37 10.80
C ALA A 105 -19.03 8.02 11.37
N GLN A 106 -18.91 8.21 12.68
CA GLN A 106 -17.67 8.03 13.42
C GLN A 106 -17.24 6.57 13.43
N ASN A 107 -18.16 5.62 13.71
CA ASN A 107 -17.84 4.19 13.68
C ASN A 107 -17.16 3.75 12.37
N ARG A 108 -17.57 4.32 11.23
CA ARG A 108 -17.00 3.99 9.93
C ARG A 108 -15.68 4.72 9.64
N GLN A 109 -15.49 5.91 10.20
CA GLN A 109 -14.20 6.60 10.17
C GLN A 109 -13.18 5.80 10.98
N ASP A 110 -13.56 5.37 12.19
CA ASP A 110 -12.73 4.55 13.07
C ASP A 110 -12.33 3.22 12.42
N ASP A 111 -13.25 2.56 11.69
CA ASP A 111 -12.95 1.34 10.94
C ASP A 111 -11.92 1.58 9.82
N ARG A 112 -12.04 2.68 9.06
CA ARG A 112 -11.06 3.06 8.03
C ARG A 112 -9.71 3.40 8.64
N ASP A 113 -9.71 4.17 9.73
CA ASP A 113 -8.50 4.58 10.44
C ASP A 113 -7.78 3.36 11.03
N ARG A 114 -8.53 2.37 11.54
CA ARG A 114 -7.97 1.10 12.00
C ARG A 114 -7.25 0.33 10.89
N VAL A 115 -7.85 0.25 9.70
CA VAL A 115 -7.21 -0.41 8.54
C VAL A 115 -5.96 0.35 8.11
N ALA A 116 -6.02 1.68 8.08
CA ALA A 116 -4.86 2.51 7.74
C ALA A 116 -3.70 2.30 8.74
N ILE A 117 -3.99 2.27 10.04
CA ILE A 117 -2.99 2.01 11.10
C ILE A 117 -2.37 0.62 10.95
N GLU A 118 -3.15 -0.41 10.63
CA GLU A 118 -2.63 -1.76 10.42
C GLU A 118 -1.72 -1.85 9.20
N GLN A 119 -2.08 -1.19 8.10
CA GLN A 119 -1.24 -1.11 6.90
C GLN A 119 0.06 -0.35 7.16
N ASP A 120 0.00 0.76 7.91
CA ASP A 120 1.18 1.53 8.30
C ASP A 120 2.13 0.68 9.16
N ARG A 121 1.58 -0.08 10.13
CA ARG A 121 2.36 -1.04 10.93
C ARG A 121 3.05 -2.10 10.08
N GLN A 122 2.35 -2.69 9.11
CA GLN A 122 2.95 -3.68 8.21
C GLN A 122 4.05 -3.06 7.33
N THR A 123 3.84 -1.84 6.86
CA THR A 123 4.82 -1.10 6.06
C THR A 123 6.06 -0.76 6.89
N ALA A 124 5.88 -0.28 8.11
CA ALA A 124 6.97 -0.01 9.04
C ALA A 124 7.78 -1.26 9.38
N ALA A 125 7.11 -2.39 9.62
CA ALA A 125 7.78 -3.67 9.86
C ALA A 125 8.63 -4.13 8.67
N ARG A 126 8.12 -3.97 7.44
CA ARG A 126 8.88 -4.26 6.21
C ARG A 126 10.07 -3.33 6.03
N ASN A 127 9.88 -2.02 6.23
CA ASN A 127 10.96 -1.04 6.13
C ASN A 127 12.08 -1.32 7.13
N LEU A 128 11.74 -1.74 8.35
CA LEU A 128 12.71 -2.15 9.36
C LEU A 128 13.50 -3.37 8.88
N ALA A 129 12.81 -4.42 8.39
CA ALA A 129 13.46 -5.61 7.87
C ALA A 129 14.36 -5.32 6.66
N ASP A 130 13.93 -4.45 5.73
CA ASP A 130 14.73 -4.03 4.58
C ASP A 130 15.98 -3.26 5.02
N THR A 131 15.86 -2.43 6.05
CA THR A 131 17.00 -1.70 6.62
C THR A 131 17.98 -2.66 7.31
N GLU A 132 17.48 -3.64 8.07
CA GLU A 132 18.31 -4.69 8.67
C GLU A 132 19.01 -5.53 7.60
N TYR A 133 18.31 -5.84 6.52
CA TYR A 133 18.88 -6.57 5.39
C TYR A 133 20.00 -5.76 4.72
N LEU A 134 19.73 -4.51 4.35
CA LEU A 134 20.72 -3.62 3.73
C LEU A 134 21.92 -3.38 4.64
N THR A 135 21.74 -3.20 5.95
CA THR A 135 22.86 -3.02 6.88
C THR A 135 23.72 -4.27 7.00
N ARG A 136 23.13 -5.48 6.97
CA ARG A 136 23.85 -6.75 6.94
C ARG A 136 24.63 -6.94 5.64
N GLU A 137 24.01 -6.66 4.49
CA GLU A 137 24.67 -6.73 3.19
C GLU A 137 25.81 -5.69 3.08
N LEU A 138 25.60 -4.47 3.58
CA LEU A 138 26.65 -3.44 3.65
C LEU A 138 27.81 -3.86 4.56
N ALA A 139 27.54 -4.54 5.68
CA ALA A 139 28.59 -5.06 6.54
C ALA A 139 29.41 -6.16 5.84
N ALA A 140 28.75 -7.07 5.11
CA ALA A 140 29.41 -8.10 4.31
C ALA A 140 30.25 -7.49 3.18
N LEU A 141 29.69 -6.54 2.44
CA LEU A 141 30.38 -5.79 1.39
C LEU A 141 31.61 -5.04 1.95
N ARG A 142 31.49 -4.42 3.12
CA ARG A 142 32.61 -3.74 3.79
C ARG A 142 33.74 -4.70 4.14
N ILE A 143 33.44 -5.92 4.60
CA ILE A 143 34.47 -6.93 4.92
C ILE A 143 35.17 -7.37 3.64
N ALA A 144 34.42 -7.70 2.58
CA ALA A 144 34.97 -8.09 1.29
C ALA A 144 35.87 -6.99 0.69
N LEU A 145 35.45 -5.72 0.76
CA LEU A 145 36.26 -4.58 0.32
C LEU A 145 37.52 -4.39 1.18
N ARG A 146 37.47 -4.67 2.48
CA ARG A 146 38.65 -4.59 3.36
C ARG A 146 39.70 -5.64 2.98
N GLU A 147 39.28 -6.82 2.53
CA GLU A 147 40.19 -7.88 2.08
C GLU A 147 40.85 -7.56 0.74
N VAL A 148 40.12 -6.95 -0.22
CA VAL A 148 40.65 -6.58 -1.55
C VAL A 148 41.42 -5.26 -1.54
N ALA A 149 41.11 -4.34 -0.64
CA ALA A 149 41.72 -3.01 -0.57
C ALA A 149 42.74 -2.85 0.58
N THR A 150 43.38 -3.92 1.05
CA THR A 150 44.58 -3.72 1.87
C THR A 150 45.62 -3.01 1.01
N ARG A 151 46.07 -1.84 1.49
CA ARG A 151 47.06 -0.97 0.82
C ARG A 151 48.26 -1.75 0.29
N ASP A 152 48.68 -2.78 1.02
CA ASP A 152 49.83 -3.61 0.66
C ASP A 152 49.55 -4.54 -0.53
N PHE A 153 48.33 -5.06 -0.69
CA PHE A 153 47.93 -5.84 -1.88
C PHE A 153 47.83 -4.95 -3.12
N VAL A 154 47.18 -3.79 -2.99
CA VAL A 154 47.10 -2.81 -4.09
C VAL A 154 48.51 -2.34 -4.49
N ARG A 155 49.39 -2.13 -3.51
CA ARG A 155 50.80 -1.76 -3.73
C ARG A 155 51.60 -2.90 -4.36
N SER A 156 51.38 -4.16 -3.97
CA SER A 156 52.08 -5.30 -4.56
C SER A 156 51.65 -5.55 -5.99
N GLU A 157 50.35 -5.43 -6.30
CA GLU A 157 49.85 -5.54 -7.68
C GLU A 157 50.35 -4.39 -8.56
N LEU A 158 50.31 -3.15 -8.07
CA LEU A 158 50.90 -2.01 -8.79
C LEU A 158 52.40 -2.20 -9.05
N LYS A 159 53.14 -2.75 -8.09
CA LYS A 159 54.56 -3.07 -8.27
C LYS A 159 54.77 -4.22 -9.24
N SER A 160 53.99 -5.30 -9.14
CA SER A 160 54.10 -6.45 -10.04
C SER A 160 53.81 -6.05 -11.48
N LEU A 161 52.77 -5.26 -11.72
CA LEU A 161 52.46 -4.74 -13.05
C LEU A 161 53.53 -3.77 -13.56
N LEU A 162 54.11 -2.95 -12.69
CA LEU A 162 55.23 -2.07 -13.07
C LEU A 162 56.48 -2.88 -13.43
N GLU A 163 56.80 -3.91 -12.65
CA GLU A 163 57.92 -4.83 -12.89
C GLU A 163 57.73 -5.59 -14.21
N ASP A 164 56.53 -6.13 -14.46
CA ASP A 164 56.18 -6.79 -15.73
C ASP A 164 56.37 -5.85 -16.93
N LEU A 165 55.99 -4.58 -16.81
CA LEU A 165 56.20 -3.57 -17.86
C LEU A 165 57.68 -3.21 -18.05
N ILE A 166 58.47 -3.14 -16.98
CA ILE A 166 59.92 -2.90 -17.06
C ILE A 166 60.61 -4.09 -17.74
N VAL A 167 60.31 -5.32 -17.30
CA VAL A 167 60.85 -6.56 -17.88
C VAL A 167 60.42 -6.70 -19.35
N ALA A 168 59.18 -6.35 -19.70
CA ALA A 168 58.72 -6.32 -21.08
C ALA A 168 59.49 -5.30 -21.93
N GLY A 169 59.83 -4.13 -21.38
CA GLY A 169 60.68 -3.14 -22.04
C GLY A 169 62.14 -3.60 -22.18
N GLU A 170 62.68 -4.33 -21.19
CA GLU A 170 64.05 -4.83 -21.19
C GLU A 170 64.24 -6.04 -22.14
N SER A 171 63.17 -6.81 -22.36
CA SER A 171 63.16 -7.93 -23.31
C SER A 171 62.97 -7.51 -24.77
N GLU A 172 62.60 -6.25 -25.05
CA GLU A 172 62.77 -5.66 -26.38
C GLU A 172 64.25 -5.30 -26.69
N ASP A 173 65.09 -5.14 -25.66
CA ASP A 173 66.53 -4.79 -25.81
C ASP A 173 67.49 -6.01 -25.77
N ALA A 174 67.02 -7.19 -25.35
CA ALA A 174 67.81 -8.41 -25.27
C ALA A 174 67.50 -9.40 -26.40
N GLU A 175 68.06 -9.15 -27.59
CA GLU A 175 68.13 -10.13 -28.68
C GLU A 175 68.77 -11.46 -28.23
N PRO A 176 68.12 -12.62 -28.42
CA PRO A 176 68.82 -13.89 -28.48
C PRO A 176 69.00 -14.31 -29.94
N ARG A 177 70.23 -14.16 -30.42
CA ARG A 177 70.72 -14.91 -31.57
C ARG A 177 70.72 -16.42 -31.25
N GLY A 178 70.04 -17.21 -32.08
CA GLY A 178 70.44 -18.60 -32.33
C GLY A 178 69.33 -19.64 -32.32
N ARG A 179 68.86 -19.98 -33.53
CA ARG A 179 68.43 -21.31 -34.06
C ARG A 179 68.53 -22.47 -33.05
N SER A 180 67.55 -23.38 -32.92
CA SER A 180 66.97 -24.17 -34.02
C SER A 180 65.86 -25.11 -33.49
N ARG A 181 64.79 -25.24 -34.29
CA ARG A 181 64.04 -26.48 -34.63
C ARG A 181 63.36 -27.36 -33.56
N ASP A 182 62.02 -27.32 -33.68
CA ASP A 182 61.13 -28.42 -34.12
C ASP A 182 60.12 -28.99 -33.11
N SER A 183 58.98 -29.41 -33.68
CA SER A 183 57.89 -30.24 -33.13
C SER A 183 56.65 -29.55 -32.54
N LYS A 184 55.71 -29.29 -33.46
CA LYS A 184 54.34 -29.88 -33.51
C LYS A 184 53.49 -29.92 -32.23
N GLY A 185 52.34 -29.23 -32.28
CA GLY A 185 51.14 -29.62 -31.50
C GLY A 185 50.20 -28.47 -31.16
N SER A 186 49.27 -28.13 -32.05
CA SER A 186 48.13 -27.26 -31.73
C SER A 186 47.03 -28.03 -30.99
N PRO A 187 46.38 -27.43 -29.99
CA PRO A 187 44.92 -27.59 -29.88
C PRO A 187 44.19 -26.23 -29.76
N LYS A 188 43.46 -25.93 -30.83
CA LYS A 188 42.20 -25.17 -30.97
C LYS A 188 41.73 -24.32 -29.78
N THR A 189 41.79 -22.99 -29.98
CA THR A 189 40.95 -22.00 -29.31
C THR A 189 39.46 -22.29 -29.58
N GLN A 190 38.68 -22.56 -28.53
CA GLN A 190 37.23 -22.49 -28.61
C GLN A 190 36.81 -21.02 -28.53
N ALA A 191 36.15 -20.56 -29.59
CA ALA A 191 35.60 -19.21 -29.68
C ALA A 191 34.45 -19.03 -28.67
N ILE A 192 34.56 -18.01 -27.82
CA ILE A 192 33.49 -17.57 -26.92
C ILE A 192 32.34 -17.00 -27.78
N PRO A 193 31.08 -17.47 -27.64
CA PRO A 193 29.96 -16.94 -28.41
C PRO A 193 29.57 -15.55 -27.90
N LYS A 194 29.62 -14.54 -28.79
CA LYS A 194 29.09 -13.19 -28.51
C LYS A 194 27.57 -13.23 -28.40
N VAL A 195 27.05 -12.92 -27.20
CA VAL A 195 25.62 -12.75 -26.93
C VAL A 195 25.07 -11.54 -27.69
N LYS A 196 24.07 -11.77 -28.54
CA LYS A 196 23.37 -10.73 -29.31
C LYS A 196 22.31 -10.07 -28.42
N VAL A 197 22.50 -8.80 -28.09
CA VAL A 197 21.53 -7.98 -27.34
C VAL A 197 20.24 -7.87 -28.16
N ARG A 198 19.13 -8.38 -27.62
CA ARG A 198 17.78 -8.23 -28.21
C ARG A 198 17.27 -6.82 -27.93
N LYS A 199 16.83 -6.11 -28.98
CA LYS A 199 16.04 -4.87 -28.86
C LYS A 199 14.65 -5.20 -28.28
N PRO A 200 14.08 -4.35 -27.41
CA PRO A 200 12.72 -4.52 -26.91
C PRO A 200 11.70 -4.30 -28.03
N VAL A 201 10.72 -5.20 -28.10
CA VAL A 201 9.59 -5.19 -29.05
C VAL A 201 8.38 -4.61 -28.34
N GLY A 202 7.65 -3.72 -29.04
CA GLY A 202 6.20 -3.59 -28.88
C GLY A 202 5.72 -2.39 -28.06
N GLN A 203 5.50 -1.28 -28.77
CA GLN A 203 4.57 -0.23 -28.36
C GLN A 203 3.17 -0.64 -28.86
N PRO A 204 2.10 -0.68 -28.03
CA PRO A 204 0.75 -0.93 -28.53
C PRO A 204 0.19 0.32 -29.23
N PRO A 205 -0.70 0.15 -30.22
CA PRO A 205 -1.18 1.25 -31.05
C PRO A 205 -2.14 2.18 -30.29
N SER A 206 -1.94 3.47 -30.48
CA SER A 206 -2.90 4.52 -30.26
C SER A 206 -4.09 4.35 -31.21
N SER A 207 -5.24 3.95 -30.67
CA SER A 207 -6.53 4.10 -31.36
C SER A 207 -7.14 5.44 -30.99
N SER A 208 -7.08 6.36 -31.94
CA SER A 208 -7.94 7.53 -32.03
C SER A 208 -9.37 7.07 -32.35
N LEU A 209 -10.32 7.40 -31.48
CA LEU A 209 -11.70 7.83 -31.76
C LEU A 209 -12.38 8.22 -30.46
#